data_AF-A0A7X3YVB0-F1
#
_entry.id   AF-A0A7X3YVB0-F1
#
_cell.length_a   1.000
_cell.length_b   1.000
_cell.length_c   1.000
_cell.angle_alpha   90.00
_cell.angle_beta   90.00
_cell.angle_gamma   90.00
#
_symmetry.space_group_name_H-M   'P 1'
#
loop_
_entity.id
_entity.type
_entity.pdbx_description
1 polymer ?
#
loop_
_entity_poly.entity_id
_entity_poly.type
_entity_poly.pdbx_seq_one_letter_code
_entity_poly.pdbx_strand_id
1 'polypeptide(L)' 'MREIGMFEAKTHLSALVDEVARGETVIITKRGHPVARLTPPEAPDRGAAVAAVKTLRDLRKRVGWATTEEILQMRNEGRR' A
#
# COMPACT_ATOMS: atom_id res chain seq x y z
N MET A 1 -7.88 15.73 11.18
CA MET A 1 -6.43 15.76 10.90
C MET A 1 -5.77 16.63 11.96
N ARG A 2 -4.93 16.04 12.81
CA ARG A 2 -4.29 16.71 13.95
C ARG A 2 -2.81 16.89 13.64
N GLU A 3 -2.24 18.06 13.93
CA GLU A 3 -0.80 18.30 13.82
C GLU A 3 -0.15 18.33 15.20
N ILE A 4 1.03 17.74 15.32
CA ILE A 4 1.78 17.66 16.58
C ILE A 4 3.27 17.84 16.33
N GLY A 5 3.94 18.56 17.23
CA GLY A 5 5.39 18.73 17.14
C GLY A 5 6.13 17.42 17.47
N MET A 6 7.28 17.19 16.83
CA MET A 6 8.14 16.02 17.02
C MET A 6 8.49 15.76 18.48
N PHE A 7 8.67 16.82 19.29
CA PHE A 7 8.96 16.69 20.71
C PHE A 7 7.77 16.17 21.52
N GLU A 8 6.57 16.62 21.20
CA GLU A 8 5.34 16.15 21.84
C GLU A 8 5.02 14.73 21.35
N ALA A 9 5.22 14.46 20.06
CA ALA A 9 5.02 13.15 19.45
C ALA A 9 5.88 12.05 20.10
N LYS A 10 7.18 12.30 20.35
CA LYS A 10 8.05 11.31 21.02
C LYS A 10 7.63 11.04 22.47
N THR A 11 7.04 12.03 23.15
CA THR A 11 6.64 11.95 24.56
C THR A 11 5.32 11.20 24.72
N HIS A 12 4.40 11.37 23.77
CA HIS A 12 3.05 10.81 23.81
C HIS A 12 2.79 9.76 22.72
N LEU A 13 3.83 9.09 22.23
CA LEU A 13 3.71 8.19 21.08
C LEU A 13 2.65 7.09 21.29
N SER A 14 2.61 6.46 22.47
CA SER A 14 1.62 5.43 22.78
C SER A 14 0.19 5.93 22.64
N ALA A 15 -0.13 7.09 23.22
CA ALA A 15 -1.47 7.66 23.13
C ALA A 15 -1.84 8.05 21.69
N LEU A 16 -0.88 8.56 20.91
CA LEU A 16 -1.08 8.87 19.49
C LEU A 16 -1.35 7.60 18.67
N VAL A 17 -0.66 6.50 18.97
CA VAL A 17 -0.92 5.21 18.31
C VAL A 17 -2.32 4.70 18.65
N ASP A 18 -2.78 4.85 19.89
CA ASP A 18 -4.15 4.47 20.28
C ASP A 18 -5.21 5.30 19.56
N GLU A 19 -4.97 6.61 19.40
CA GLU A 19 -5.84 7.50 18.60
C GLU A 19 -5.88 7.08 17.13
N VAL A 20 -4.70 6.81 16.55
CA VAL A 20 -4.56 6.37 15.16
C VAL A 20 -5.20 5.00 14.94
N ALA A 21 -5.10 4.08 15.88
CA ALA A 21 -5.76 2.78 15.83
C ALA A 21 -7.30 2.90 15.80
N ARG A 22 -7.86 3.99 16.34
CA ARG A 22 -9.30 4.30 16.26
C ARG A 22 -9.75 4.95 14.95
N GLY A 23 -8.81 5.19 14.02
CA GLY A 23 -9.11 5.76 12.71
C GLY A 23 -8.49 7.14 12.46
N GLU A 24 -7.87 7.76 13.47
CA GLU A 24 -7.35 9.11 13.30
C GLU A 24 -6.05 9.19 12.51
N THR A 25 -5.86 10.34 11.87
CA THR A 25 -4.63 10.69 11.15
C THR A 25 -3.96 11.87 11.82
N VAL A 26 -2.69 11.68 12.15
CA VAL A 26 -1.84 12.67 12.83
C VAL A 26 -0.65 13.02 11.96
N ILE A 27 -0.38 14.32 11.78
CA ILE A 27 0.81 14.85 11.12
C ILE A 27 1.82 15.24 12.18
N ILE A 28 3.04 14.71 12.08
CA ILE A 28 4.15 15.09 12.95
C ILE A 28 4.96 16.16 12.24
N THR A 29 5.19 17.28 12.91
CA THR A 29 5.97 18.41 12.41
C THR A 29 7.31 18.53 13.14
N LYS A 30 8.35 19.03 12.48
CA LYS A 30 9.63 19.41 13.10
C LYS A 30 9.86 20.89 12.84
N ARG A 31 9.91 21.70 13.90
CA ARG A 31 10.00 23.17 13.79
C ARG A 31 8.89 23.74 12.89
N GLY A 32 7.65 23.28 13.05
CA GLY A 32 6.49 23.71 12.26
C GLY A 32 6.38 23.12 10.86
N HIS A 33 7.36 22.33 10.39
CA HIS A 33 7.32 21.72 9.06
C HIS A 33 6.86 20.27 9.14
N PRO A 34 5.84 19.84 8.39
CA PRO A 34 5.43 18.43 8.34
C PRO A 34 6.60 17.52 7.93
N VAL A 35 6.85 16.45 8.70
CA VAL A 35 7.93 15.49 8.44
C VAL A 35 7.49 14.04 8.43
N ALA A 36 6.39 13.71 9.09
CA ALA A 36 5.84 12.36 9.10
C ALA A 36 4.32 12.40 9.28
N ARG A 37 3.66 11.28 8.98
CA ARG A 37 2.23 11.07 9.19
C ARG A 37 2.02 9.70 9.82
N LEU A 38 1.24 9.66 10.88
CA LEU A 38 0.71 8.43 11.48
C LEU A 38 -0.71 8.23 10.96
N THR A 39 -0.97 7.06 10.40
CA THR A 39 -2.28 6.63 9.89
C THR A 39 -2.57 5.23 10.39
N PRO A 40 -3.84 4.83 10.46
CA PRO A 40 -4.19 3.45 10.75
C PRO A 40 -3.46 2.52 9.77
N PRO A 41 -3.11 1.30 10.18
CA PRO A 41 -2.60 0.32 9.25
C PRO A 41 -3.62 0.12 8.12
N GLU A 42 -3.14 0.06 6.89
CA GLU A 42 -4.00 -0.26 5.75
C GLU A 42 -4.62 -1.64 6.00
N ALA A 43 -5.94 -1.68 6.11
CA ALA A 43 -6.64 -2.95 6.12
C ALA A 43 -6.37 -3.63 4.76
N PRO A 44 -6.10 -4.95 4.73
CA PRO A 44 -6.01 -5.66 3.47
C PRO A 44 -7.29 -5.42 2.68
N ASP A 45 -7.19 -4.75 1.53
CA ASP A 45 -8.33 -4.48 0.67
C ASP A 45 -8.73 -5.79 -0.02
N ARG A 46 -9.58 -6.57 0.67
CA ARG A 46 -10.14 -7.79 0.12
C ARG A 46 -10.93 -7.54 -1.16
N GLY A 47 -11.53 -6.36 -1.31
CA GLY A 47 -12.23 -5.95 -2.53
C GLY A 47 -11.27 -5.85 -3.72
N ALA A 48 -10.17 -5.12 -3.54
CA ALA A 48 -9.10 -5.04 -4.55
C ALA A 48 -8.50 -6.41 -4.86
N ALA A 49 -8.23 -7.24 -3.86
CA ALA A 49 -7.72 -8.59 -4.06
C ALA A 49 -8.69 -9.46 -4.88
N VAL A 50 -9.99 -9.45 -4.54
CA VAL A 50 -11.02 -10.18 -5.29
C VAL A 50 -11.15 -9.64 -6.72
N ALA A 51 -11.12 -8.32 -6.91
CA ALA A 51 -11.16 -7.69 -8.21
C ALA A 51 -9.95 -8.08 -9.07
N ALA A 52 -8.74 -8.09 -8.51
CA ALA A 52 -7.53 -8.52 -9.20
C ALA A 52 -7.63 -9.99 -9.65
N VAL A 53 -8.10 -10.89 -8.77
CA VAL A 53 -8.31 -12.30 -9.10
C VAL A 53 -9.37 -12.46 -10.21
N LYS A 54 -10.46 -11.69 -10.16
CA LYS A 54 -11.48 -11.69 -11.22
C LYS A 54 -10.88 -11.27 -12.55
N THR A 55 -10.10 -10.19 -12.58
CA THR A 55 -9.42 -9.70 -13.78
C THR A 55 -8.49 -10.75 -14.36
N LEU A 56 -7.68 -11.42 -13.53
CA LEU A 56 -6.79 -12.50 -13.97
C LEU A 56 -7.57 -13.68 -14.55
N ARG A 57 -8.70 -14.08 -13.95
CA ARG A 57 -9.56 -15.15 -14.47
C ARG A 57 -10.21 -14.78 -15.79
N ASP A 58 -10.69 -13.55 -15.93
CA ASP A 58 -11.32 -13.07 -17.16
C ASP A 58 -10.30 -12.93 -18.28
N LEU A 59 -9.08 -12.47 -17.96
CA LEU A 59 -7.95 -12.49 -18.89
C LEU A 59 -7.65 -13.93 -19.32
N ARG A 60 -7.54 -14.86 -18.37
CA ARG A 60 -7.25 -16.28 -18.64
C ARG A 60 -8.24 -16.96 -19.59
N LYS A 61 -9.51 -16.53 -19.62
CA LYS A 61 -10.51 -17.03 -20.58
C LYS A 61 -10.27 -16.53 -22.00
N ARG A 62 -9.63 -15.37 -22.15
CA ARG A 62 -9.38 -14.70 -23.43
C ARG A 62 -8.02 -15.04 -24.02
N VAL A 63 -7.01 -15.22 -23.17
CA VAL A 63 -5.68 -15.69 -23.59
C VAL A 63 -5.62 -17.21 -23.54
N GLY A 64 -5.40 -17.81 -24.71
CA GLY A 64 -5.06 -19.22 -24.84
C GLY A 64 -3.77 -19.59 -24.11
N TRP A 65 -3.41 -20.87 -24.13
CA TRP A 65 -2.08 -21.27 -23.67
C TRP A 65 -1.03 -20.78 -24.66
N ALA A 66 0.01 -20.12 -24.16
CA ALA A 66 1.21 -19.88 -24.94
C ALA A 66 1.95 -21.20 -25.15
N THR A 67 2.46 -21.39 -26.37
CA THR A 67 3.37 -22.47 -26.72
C THR A 67 4.73 -22.26 -26.05
N THR A 68 5.50 -23.34 -25.93
CA THR A 68 6.86 -23.27 -25.37
C THR A 68 7.74 -22.28 -26.14
N GLU A 69 7.54 -22.17 -27.45
CA GLU A 69 8.33 -21.31 -28.34
C GLU A 69 8.02 -19.81 -28.10
N GLU A 70 6.75 -19.46 -27.95
CA GLU A 70 6.32 -18.10 -27.59
C GLU A 70 6.85 -17.70 -26.20
N ILE A 71 6.84 -18.62 -25.23
CA ILE A 71 7.38 -18.37 -23.88
C ILE A 71 8.89 -18.11 -23.94
N LEU A 72 9.62 -18.90 -24.74
CA LEU A 72 11.07 -18.71 -24.93
C LEU A 72 11.39 -17.38 -25.60
N GLN A 73 10.57 -16.95 -26.57
CA GLN A 73 10.71 -15.65 -27.22
C GLN A 73 10.48 -14.50 -26.24
N MET A 74 9.36 -14.51 -25.49
CA MET A 74 9.07 -13.48 -24.48
C MET A 74 10.18 -13.36 -23.42
N ARG A 75 10.72 -14.51 -22.97
CA ARG A 75 11.85 -14.54 -22.01
C ARG A 75 13.11 -13.90 -22.60
N ASN A 76 13.42 -14.17 -23.86
CA ASN A 76 14.61 -13.64 -24.51
C ASN A 76 14.48 -12.14 -24.80
N GLU A 77 13.28 -11.65 -25.14
CA GLU A 77 12.98 -10.22 -25.30
C GLU A 77 13.19 -9.44 -23.99
N GLY A 78 12.72 -9.95 -22.85
CA GLY A 78 12.92 -9.29 -21.56
C GLY A 78 14.34 -9.35 -20.98
N ARG A 79 15.26 -10.11 -21.61
CA ARG A 79 16.68 -10.18 -21.23
C ARG A 79 17.57 -9.19 -21.99
N ARG A 80 17.05 -8.55 -23.02
CA ARG A 80 17.72 -7.45 -23.74
C ARG A 80 17.41 -6.13 -23.07
#